data_AF-A0A4Q9PBE6-F1
#
_entry.id   AF-A0A4Q9PBE6-F1
#
_cell.length_a   1.000
_cell.length_b   1.000
_cell.length_c   1.000
_cell.angle_alpha   90.00
_cell.angle_beta   90.00
_cell.angle_gamma   90.00
#
_symmetry.space_group_name_H-M   'P 1'
#
loop_
_entity.id
_entity.type
_entity.pdbx_description
1 polymer ?
#
loop_
_entity_poly.entity_id
_entity_poly.type
_entity_poly.pdbx_seq_one_letter_code
_entity_poly.pdbx_strand_id
1 'polypeptide(L)'
;MRHDAVIPGQTRIHLPSPSAPQSQDAYAFASSSNSPLRSGDDAYIPTSDAEVRRILGLSPDQELSLRALPDPAPGQRPGQSIPTLSQLAILGSPNKRLTLQEIYQALEERFEWFALNKDDKSWQNSIRHNLSLYKCFRRIQKPITEPGKGSYWVVD
;
A
#
# COMPACT_ATOMS: atom_id res chain seq x y z
N MET A 1 -34.41 -13.27 63.80
CA MET A 1 -33.00 -13.68 63.61
C MET A 1 -32.49 -13.03 62.35
N ARG A 2 -31.44 -12.20 62.48
CA ARG A 2 -30.52 -11.69 61.43
C ARG A 2 -31.14 -10.68 60.45
N HIS A 3 -30.91 -9.38 60.65
CA HIS A 3 -29.72 -8.55 60.36
C HIS A 3 -29.85 -7.86 58.99
N ASP A 4 -29.90 -6.52 59.08
CA ASP A 4 -29.30 -5.46 58.25
C ASP A 4 -28.84 -5.81 56.81
N ALA A 5 -28.99 -4.97 55.79
CA ALA A 5 -28.75 -3.53 55.81
C ALA A 5 -29.41 -2.80 54.62
N VAL A 6 -29.89 -1.59 54.90
CA VAL A 6 -30.19 -0.54 53.92
C VAL A 6 -28.87 0.13 53.51
N ILE A 7 -28.59 0.23 52.22
CA ILE A 7 -27.61 1.18 51.68
C ILE A 7 -28.41 2.31 51.01
N PRO A 8 -28.39 3.55 51.55
CA PRO A 8 -28.98 4.70 50.89
C PRO A 8 -27.97 5.35 49.93
N GLY A 9 -28.43 5.72 48.73
CA GLY A 9 -27.68 6.60 47.83
C GLY A 9 -27.31 5.99 46.49
N GLN A 10 -28.29 5.85 45.59
CA GLN A 10 -28.02 5.91 44.16
C GLN A 10 -29.10 6.73 43.47
N THR A 11 -28.76 7.99 43.20
CA THR A 11 -29.47 8.84 42.26
C THR A 11 -29.31 8.22 40.87
N ARG A 12 -30.42 7.76 40.27
CA ARG A 12 -30.45 7.18 38.92
C ARG A 12 -30.25 8.31 37.89
N ILE A 13 -29.01 8.57 37.52
CA ILE A 13 -28.66 9.47 36.41
C ILE A 13 -28.92 8.74 35.09
N HIS A 14 -29.95 9.18 34.36
CA HIS A 14 -30.23 8.76 33.00
C HIS A 14 -29.24 9.46 32.06
N LEU A 15 -28.22 8.75 31.58
CA LEU A 15 -27.40 9.22 30.47
C LEU A 15 -28.11 8.93 29.14
N PRO A 16 -28.16 9.88 28.19
CA PRO A 16 -28.44 9.56 26.79
C PRO A 16 -27.18 8.94 26.14
N SER A 17 -27.37 7.87 25.36
CA SER A 17 -26.34 7.27 24.50
C SER A 17 -25.71 8.30 23.56
N PRO A 18 -24.37 8.42 23.50
CA PRO A 18 -23.73 9.04 22.36
C PRO A 18 -23.66 8.01 21.22
N SER A 19 -24.49 8.22 20.20
CA SER A 19 -24.35 7.61 18.88
C SER A 19 -22.91 7.79 18.38
N ALA A 20 -22.23 6.69 18.04
CA ALA A 20 -20.91 6.75 17.41
C ALA A 20 -21.03 7.41 16.02
N PRO A 21 -20.30 8.50 15.72
CA PRO A 21 -20.05 8.86 14.33
C PRO A 21 -19.00 7.89 13.77
N GLN A 22 -19.34 7.28 12.63
CA GLN A 22 -18.47 6.44 11.82
C GLN A 22 -17.11 7.13 11.60
N SER A 23 -16.02 6.39 11.85
CA SER A 23 -14.65 6.88 11.72
C SER A 23 -14.44 7.51 10.35
N GLN A 24 -14.15 8.80 10.42
CA GLN A 24 -13.89 9.70 9.31
C GLN A 24 -12.46 9.46 8.82
N ASP A 25 -12.34 9.37 7.49
CA ASP A 25 -11.13 9.64 6.74
C ASP A 25 -10.59 11.02 7.15
N ALA A 26 -9.55 11.03 7.99
CA ALA A 26 -8.95 12.28 8.45
C ALA A 26 -7.44 12.13 8.66
N TYR A 27 -6.70 11.96 7.58
CA TYR A 27 -5.27 12.29 7.55
C TYR A 27 -4.95 13.05 6.26
N ALA A 28 -5.28 14.34 6.24
CA ALA A 28 -4.67 15.28 5.32
C ALA A 28 -3.39 15.82 5.99
N PHE A 29 -2.24 15.66 5.34
CA PHE A 29 -1.17 16.65 5.49
C PHE A 29 -0.51 16.96 4.16
N ALA A 30 -0.23 18.24 4.01
CA ALA A 30 0.05 18.95 2.79
C ALA A 30 1.30 18.47 2.05
N SER A 31 1.23 18.54 0.72
CA SER A 31 2.38 18.85 -0.12
C SER A 31 1.94 19.89 -1.13
N SER A 32 2.18 21.16 -0.81
CA SER A 32 2.03 22.24 -1.77
C SER A 32 3.24 22.28 -2.69
N SER A 33 3.03 21.89 -3.95
CA SER A 33 3.62 22.50 -5.15
C SER A 33 2.93 21.93 -6.40
N ASN A 34 1.86 22.61 -6.83
CA ASN A 34 1.13 22.51 -8.10
C ASN A 34 1.06 21.15 -8.85
N SER A 35 -0.10 20.50 -8.74
CA SER A 35 -0.78 19.91 -9.90
C SER A 35 -2.30 20.02 -9.69
N PRO A 36 -3.08 20.58 -10.63
CA PRO A 36 -4.52 20.69 -10.47
C PRO A 36 -5.14 19.39 -10.98
N LEU A 37 -5.53 18.46 -10.11
CA LEU A 37 -6.33 17.32 -10.56
C LEU A 37 -7.58 17.20 -9.70
N ARG A 38 -8.70 17.38 -10.39
CA ARG A 38 -10.08 17.31 -9.91
C ARG A 38 -10.36 15.90 -9.42
N SER A 39 -11.23 15.81 -8.41
CA SER A 39 -11.87 14.58 -7.99
C SER A 39 -12.52 13.89 -9.19
N GLY A 40 -11.98 12.73 -9.60
CA GLY A 40 -12.59 11.86 -10.61
C GLY A 40 -11.66 11.19 -11.62
N ASP A 41 -10.38 11.60 -11.72
CA ASP A 41 -9.47 11.01 -12.69
C ASP A 41 -8.74 9.78 -12.13
N ASP A 42 -8.73 8.69 -12.91
CA ASP A 42 -7.89 7.50 -12.72
C ASP A 42 -6.52 7.95 -12.18
N ALA A 43 -6.14 7.53 -10.97
CA ALA A 43 -4.90 8.00 -10.36
C ALA A 43 -3.75 7.81 -11.35
N TYR A 44 -3.15 8.92 -11.80
CA TYR A 44 -2.13 8.91 -12.84
C TYR A 44 -0.90 8.16 -12.30
N ILE A 45 -0.66 6.96 -12.83
CA ILE A 45 0.56 6.19 -12.57
C ILE A 45 1.50 6.45 -13.75
N PRO A 46 2.64 7.14 -13.56
CA PRO A 46 3.58 7.44 -14.63
C PRO A 46 4.18 6.13 -15.16
N THR A 47 4.16 5.89 -16.46
CA THR A 47 4.69 4.65 -17.06
C THR A 47 6.03 4.85 -17.74
N SER A 48 6.36 6.09 -18.11
CA SER A 48 7.67 6.46 -18.62
C SER A 48 8.71 6.44 -17.50
N ASP A 49 9.77 5.66 -17.70
CA ASP A 49 10.93 5.62 -16.82
C ASP A 49 11.50 7.01 -16.48
N ALA A 50 11.54 7.92 -17.46
CA ALA A 50 12.03 9.30 -17.24
C ALA A 50 11.10 10.09 -16.29
N GLU A 51 9.80 9.88 -16.42
CA GLU A 51 8.79 10.55 -15.60
C GLU A 51 8.77 9.99 -14.18
N VAL A 52 8.88 8.66 -14.03
CA VAL A 52 9.02 7.99 -12.73
C VAL A 52 10.23 8.56 -11.99
N ARG A 53 11.39 8.69 -12.65
CA ARG A 53 12.59 9.29 -12.06
C ARG A 53 12.34 10.73 -11.64
N ARG A 54 11.73 11.55 -12.49
CA ARG A 54 11.42 12.95 -12.20
C ARG A 54 10.54 13.10 -10.96
N ILE A 55 9.46 12.32 -10.87
CA ILE A 55 8.52 12.36 -9.74
C ILE A 55 9.20 11.91 -8.44
N LEU A 56 10.07 10.90 -8.51
CA LEU A 56 10.80 10.38 -7.37
C LEU A 56 12.08 11.19 -7.03
N GLY A 57 12.41 12.23 -7.80
CA GLY A 57 13.62 13.03 -7.61
C GLY A 57 14.93 12.25 -7.85
N LEU A 58 14.89 11.22 -8.70
CA LEU A 58 16.04 10.37 -9.02
C LEU A 58 16.86 10.93 -10.18
N SER A 59 18.16 10.63 -10.19
CA SER A 59 19.03 10.99 -11.32
C SER A 59 18.67 10.21 -12.59
N PRO A 60 18.86 10.76 -13.80
CA PRO A 60 18.49 10.10 -15.06
C PRO A 60 19.08 8.69 -15.24
N ASP A 61 20.30 8.47 -14.75
CA ASP A 61 21.02 7.20 -14.87
C ASP A 61 20.75 6.24 -13.71
N GLN A 62 19.98 6.67 -12.70
CA GLN A 62 19.68 5.84 -11.55
C GLN A 62 18.70 4.72 -11.92
N GLU A 63 18.96 3.54 -11.37
CA GLU A 63 18.08 2.38 -11.57
C GLU A 63 16.72 2.59 -10.90
N LEU A 64 15.64 2.28 -11.63
CA LEU A 64 14.28 2.26 -11.09
C LEU A 64 14.03 0.96 -10.35
N SER A 65 14.34 0.95 -9.06
CA SER A 65 14.10 -0.19 -8.18
C SER A 65 13.62 0.26 -6.80
N LEU A 66 13.13 -0.69 -6.00
CA LEU A 66 12.77 -0.42 -4.60
C LEU A 66 13.96 0.10 -3.76
N ARG A 67 15.20 -0.13 -4.19
CA ARG A 67 16.42 0.38 -3.51
C ARG A 67 16.67 1.86 -3.78
N ALA A 68 16.04 2.44 -4.79
CA ALA A 68 16.10 3.88 -5.05
C ALA A 68 15.24 4.70 -4.06
N LEU A 69 14.35 4.04 -3.30
CA LEU A 69 13.51 4.69 -2.31
C LEU A 69 14.26 4.88 -0.98
N PRO A 70 14.00 5.99 -0.26
CA PRO A 70 14.52 6.20 1.08
C PRO A 70 13.98 5.16 2.07
N ASP A 71 14.74 4.90 3.12
CA ASP A 71 14.36 3.93 4.15
C ASP A 71 13.25 4.44 5.08
N PRO A 72 12.37 3.50 5.49
CA PRO A 72 11.55 3.52 6.67
C PRO A 72 12.07 4.34 7.85
N ALA A 73 11.19 4.92 8.67
CA ALA A 73 11.48 4.80 10.09
C ALA A 73 11.37 3.31 10.49
N PRO A 74 12.11 2.80 11.49
CA PRO A 74 12.05 1.39 11.89
C PRO A 74 10.62 0.92 12.14
N GLY A 75 10.25 -0.23 11.57
CA GLY A 75 8.90 -0.79 11.66
C GLY A 75 7.79 0.04 11.00
N GLN A 76 8.09 1.12 10.27
CA GLN A 76 7.09 1.92 9.55
C GLN A 76 6.98 1.49 8.08
N ARG A 77 5.77 1.63 7.54
CA ARG A 77 5.50 1.37 6.13
C ARG A 77 6.15 2.47 5.26
N PRO A 78 6.69 2.13 4.07
CA PRO A 78 7.15 3.15 3.13
C PRO A 78 6.05 4.15 2.78
N GLY A 79 6.41 5.44 2.69
CA GLY A 79 5.49 6.51 2.32
C GLY A 79 4.99 6.46 0.86
N GLN A 80 5.56 5.57 0.04
CA GLN A 80 5.14 5.38 -1.34
C GLN A 80 3.86 4.55 -1.44
N SER A 81 3.05 4.85 -2.45
CA SER A 81 1.79 4.14 -2.73
C SER A 81 2.03 2.69 -3.18
N ILE A 82 1.04 1.80 -3.03
CA ILE A 82 1.13 0.41 -3.51
C ILE A 82 1.42 0.33 -5.02
N PRO A 83 0.78 1.13 -5.90
CA PRO A 83 1.13 1.17 -7.31
C PRO A 83 2.61 1.52 -7.52
N THR A 84 3.11 2.59 -6.88
CA THR A 84 4.52 3.00 -7.00
C THR A 84 5.47 1.89 -6.53
N LEU A 85 5.18 1.26 -5.40
CA LEU A 85 5.95 0.14 -4.87
C LEU A 85 5.94 -1.06 -5.84
N SER A 86 4.77 -1.43 -6.35
CA SER A 86 4.63 -2.56 -7.28
C SER A 86 5.35 -2.28 -8.61
N GLN A 87 5.26 -1.05 -9.12
CA GLN A 87 5.96 -0.60 -10.31
C GLN A 87 7.48 -0.70 -10.12
N LEU A 88 8.02 -0.16 -9.03
CA LEU A 88 9.46 -0.20 -8.77
C LEU A 88 9.96 -1.61 -8.48
N ALA A 89 9.14 -2.50 -7.91
CA ALA A 89 9.48 -3.91 -7.77
C ALA A 89 9.65 -4.56 -9.15
N ILE A 90 8.67 -4.37 -10.04
CA ILE A 90 8.70 -4.93 -11.41
C ILE A 90 9.86 -4.32 -12.22
N LEU A 91 9.97 -2.99 -12.24
CA LEU A 91 11.03 -2.28 -12.96
C LEU A 91 12.42 -2.58 -12.39
N GLY A 92 12.56 -2.88 -11.11
CA GLY A 92 13.82 -3.27 -10.50
C GLY A 92 14.22 -4.72 -10.76
N SER A 93 13.33 -5.55 -11.33
CA SER A 93 13.64 -6.95 -11.63
C SER A 93 14.52 -7.07 -12.88
N PRO A 94 15.38 -8.10 -12.99
CA PRO A 94 16.25 -8.30 -14.15
C PRO A 94 15.49 -8.38 -15.48
N ASN A 95 14.30 -8.99 -15.45
CA ASN A 95 13.48 -9.24 -16.63
C ASN A 95 12.33 -8.24 -16.82
N LYS A 96 12.29 -7.18 -15.99
CA LYS A 96 11.20 -6.19 -15.95
C LYS A 96 9.81 -6.82 -15.84
N ARG A 97 9.74 -7.96 -15.16
CA ARG A 97 8.52 -8.76 -14.95
C ARG A 97 8.64 -9.54 -13.66
N LEU A 98 7.56 -9.60 -12.89
CA LEU A 98 7.46 -10.39 -11.67
C LEU A 98 6.10 -11.07 -11.59
N THR A 99 6.04 -12.25 -10.99
CA THR A 99 4.79 -12.86 -10.55
C THR A 99 4.25 -12.13 -9.31
N LEU A 100 2.98 -12.34 -8.99
CA LEU A 100 2.37 -11.80 -7.77
C LEU A 100 3.16 -12.17 -6.51
N GLN A 101 3.63 -13.42 -6.42
CA GLN A 101 4.39 -13.89 -5.27
C GLN A 101 5.75 -13.22 -5.18
N GLU A 102 6.44 -13.01 -6.31
CA GLU A 102 7.73 -12.32 -6.32
C GLU A 102 7.57 -10.83 -5.98
N ILE A 103 6.44 -10.19 -6.29
CA ILE A 103 6.16 -8.81 -5.84
C ILE A 103 6.05 -8.76 -4.31
N TYR A 104 5.39 -9.74 -3.68
CA TYR A 104 5.34 -9.82 -2.22
C TYR A 104 6.74 -9.97 -1.63
N GLN A 105 7.52 -10.92 -2.16
CA GLN A 105 8.88 -11.18 -1.70
C GLN A 105 9.79 -9.96 -1.87
N ALA A 106 9.73 -9.26 -3.00
CA ALA A 106 10.53 -8.06 -3.22
C ALA A 106 10.25 -6.95 -2.19
N LEU A 107 8.99 -6.81 -1.75
CA LEU A 107 8.62 -5.84 -0.71
C LEU A 107 9.04 -6.29 0.68
N GLU A 108 8.84 -7.57 0.99
CA GLU A 108 9.27 -8.21 2.26
C GLU A 108 10.78 -8.14 2.44
N GLU A 109 11.55 -8.41 1.39
CA GLU A 109 13.02 -8.36 1.40
C GLU A 109 13.55 -6.93 1.58
N ARG A 110 12.84 -5.94 1.04
CA ARG A 110 13.30 -4.55 1.05
C ARG A 110 12.88 -3.79 2.31
N PHE A 111 11.66 -3.98 2.81
CA PHE A 111 11.12 -3.16 3.89
C PHE A 111 10.60 -4.01 5.04
N GLU A 112 11.12 -3.72 6.23
CA GLU A 112 10.81 -4.42 7.48
C GLU A 112 9.29 -4.52 7.75
N TRP A 113 8.53 -3.45 7.48
CA TRP A 113 7.08 -3.48 7.70
C TRP A 113 6.39 -4.61 6.93
N PHE A 114 6.73 -4.85 5.66
CA PHE A 114 6.12 -5.94 4.90
C PHE A 114 6.57 -7.31 5.42
N ALA A 115 7.84 -7.45 5.81
CA ALA A 115 8.35 -8.69 6.40
C ALA A 115 7.64 -9.05 7.72
N LEU A 116 7.45 -8.08 8.61
CA LEU A 116 6.75 -8.26 9.89
C LEU A 116 5.25 -8.57 9.68
N ASN A 117 4.67 -8.07 8.60
CA ASN A 117 3.25 -8.24 8.27
C ASN A 117 3.02 -9.28 7.15
N LYS A 118 3.97 -10.18 6.88
CA LYS A 118 3.91 -11.10 5.71
C LYS A 118 2.63 -11.95 5.63
N ASP A 119 2.03 -12.25 6.78
CA ASP A 119 0.82 -13.08 6.87
C ASP A 119 -0.47 -12.26 6.74
N ASP A 120 -0.40 -10.93 6.82
CA ASP A 120 -1.54 -10.04 6.68
C ASP A 120 -2.08 -10.04 5.24
N LYS A 121 -3.32 -10.48 5.10
CA LYS A 121 -4.00 -10.56 3.80
C LYS A 121 -4.49 -9.21 3.30
N SER A 122 -4.58 -8.20 4.16
CA SER A 122 -5.06 -6.86 3.80
C SER A 122 -4.16 -6.20 2.76
N TRP A 123 -2.86 -6.04 3.05
CA TRP A 123 -1.93 -5.41 2.10
C TRP A 123 -1.71 -6.27 0.85
N GLN A 124 -1.71 -7.61 0.98
CA GLN A 124 -1.65 -8.51 -0.18
C GLN A 124 -2.89 -8.35 -1.07
N ASN A 125 -4.06 -8.14 -0.48
CA ASN A 125 -5.28 -7.88 -1.23
C ASN A 125 -5.23 -6.52 -1.93
N SER A 126 -4.69 -5.51 -1.26
CA SER A 126 -4.42 -4.23 -1.91
C SER A 126 -3.53 -4.41 -3.13
N ILE A 127 -2.42 -5.15 -3.07
CA ILE A 127 -1.57 -5.39 -4.25
C ILE A 127 -2.36 -6.06 -5.39
N ARG A 128 -3.09 -7.15 -5.13
CA ARG A 128 -3.89 -7.84 -6.17
C ARG A 128 -4.91 -6.93 -6.82
N HIS A 129 -5.60 -6.13 -6.00
CA HIS A 129 -6.56 -5.13 -6.47
C HIS A 129 -5.88 -4.09 -7.35
N ASN A 130 -4.75 -3.51 -6.90
CA ASN A 130 -4.03 -2.47 -7.63
C ASN A 130 -3.50 -2.97 -8.99
N LEU A 131 -2.93 -4.18 -9.03
CA LEU A 131 -2.46 -4.79 -10.28
C LEU A 131 -3.57 -4.98 -11.31
N SER A 132 -4.82 -5.18 -10.85
CA SER A 132 -5.96 -5.34 -11.77
C SER A 132 -6.64 -4.00 -12.09
N LEU A 133 -6.53 -3.02 -11.19
CA LEU A 133 -7.18 -1.72 -11.30
C LEU A 133 -6.45 -0.82 -12.31
N TYR A 134 -5.13 -0.71 -12.21
CA TYR A 134 -4.37 0.23 -13.03
C TYR A 134 -3.90 -0.39 -14.34
N LYS A 135 -4.22 0.27 -15.46
CA LYS A 135 -3.91 -0.19 -16.82
C LYS A 135 -2.42 -0.38 -17.10
N CYS A 136 -1.55 0.34 -16.40
CA CYS A 136 -0.11 0.20 -16.53
C CYS A 136 0.39 -1.18 -16.08
N PHE A 137 -0.35 -1.90 -15.22
CA PHE A 137 -0.02 -3.26 -14.86
C PHE A 137 -0.67 -4.24 -15.82
N ARG A 138 0.16 -4.89 -16.64
CA ARG A 138 -0.30 -5.82 -17.66
C ARG A 138 0.10 -7.24 -17.28
N ARG A 139 -0.88 -8.15 -17.31
CA ARG A 139 -0.67 -9.58 -17.05
C ARG A 139 -0.22 -10.30 -18.31
N ILE A 140 0.88 -11.03 -18.24
CA ILE A 140 1.44 -11.83 -19.34
C ILE A 140 1.48 -13.30 -18.93
N GLN A 141 1.07 -14.20 -19.84
CA GLN A 141 1.18 -15.64 -19.61
C GLN A 141 2.65 -16.06 -19.55
N LYS A 142 2.97 -16.97 -18.62
CA LYS A 142 4.31 -17.55 -18.56
C LYS A 142 4.55 -18.43 -19.81
N PRO A 143 5.78 -18.51 -20.32
CA PRO A 143 6.13 -19.51 -21.34
C PRO A 143 5.82 -20.92 -20.85
N ILE A 144 5.38 -21.80 -21.75
CA ILE A 144 5.11 -23.21 -21.41
C ILE A 144 6.35 -23.94 -20.89
N THR A 145 7.54 -23.44 -21.24
CA THR A 145 8.84 -23.95 -20.80
C THR A 145 9.18 -23.59 -19.35
N GLU A 146 8.47 -22.63 -18.74
CA GLU A 146 8.71 -22.18 -17.36
C GLU A 146 7.55 -22.62 -16.43
N PRO A 147 7.58 -23.87 -15.92
CA PRO A 147 6.52 -24.35 -15.04
C PRO A 147 6.43 -23.49 -13.78
N GLY A 148 5.21 -23.27 -13.28
CA GLY A 148 4.97 -22.53 -12.04
C GLY A 148 3.58 -21.89 -12.00
N LYS A 149 3.16 -21.51 -10.79
CA LYS A 149 1.84 -20.92 -10.56
C LYS A 149 1.79 -19.45 -11.01
N GLY A 150 0.69 -19.08 -11.65
CA GLY A 150 0.35 -17.68 -11.92
C GLY A 150 0.89 -17.15 -13.24
N SER A 151 0.82 -15.82 -13.37
CA SER A 151 1.22 -15.06 -14.56
C SER A 151 2.28 -14.04 -14.17
N TYR A 152 3.04 -13.56 -15.15
CA TYR A 152 3.89 -12.40 -14.97
C TYR A 152 3.05 -11.12 -15.00
N TRP A 153 3.49 -10.13 -14.24
CA TRP A 153 3.05 -8.75 -14.29
C TRP A 153 4.20 -7.90 -14.81
N VAL A 154 3.89 -7.03 -15.75
CA VAL A 154 4.80 -6.03 -16.30
C VAL A 154 4.21 -4.64 -16.16
N VAL A 155 5.05 -3.62 -16.33
CA VAL A 155 4.66 -2.22 -16.43
C VAL A 155 4.71 -1.81 -17.91
N ASP A 156 3.65 -1.15 -18.39
CA ASP A 156 3.47 -0.65 -19.77
C ASP A 156 3.18 0.85 -19.77
#